data_AF-V4VKI0-F1
#
_entry.id   AF-V4VKI0-F1
#
_cell.length_a   1.000
_cell.length_b   1.000
_cell.length_c   1.000
_cell.angle_alpha   90.00
_cell.angle_beta   90.00
_cell.angle_gamma   90.00
#
_symmetry.space_group_name_H-M   'P 1'
#
loop_
_entity.id
_entity.type
_entity.pdbx_description
1 polymer ?
#
loop_
_entity_poly.entity_id
_entity_poly.type
_entity_poly.pdbx_seq_one_letter_code
_entity_poly.pdbx_strand_id
1 'polypeptide(L)'
;MLVISFNSGYILSYSNLILVPLGWRWGILCMFLIALYTAYTQWLLSAFHFINGQRFIRYRNLMGYHYGRQMYYVTWVLQYLTLVVANIGFILLAARSLKGISSEFSDSPLRLQICIVIAGVAFFTFACFIPTMSAMRWWLVVSFFVTFTYIFILLFVLVNN
;
A
#
# COMPACT_ATOMS: atom_id res chain seq x y z
N MET A 1 -4.00 -12.32 -6.10
CA MET A 1 -3.00 -11.83 -5.13
C MET A 1 -3.43 -10.45 -4.67
N LEU A 2 -3.81 -10.34 -3.40
CA LEU A 2 -4.44 -9.18 -2.77
C LEU A 2 -3.41 -8.08 -2.48
N VAL A 3 -2.72 -7.62 -3.52
CA VAL A 3 -1.79 -6.47 -3.46
C VAL A 3 -2.48 -5.19 -3.94
N ILE A 4 -3.69 -5.30 -4.51
CA ILE A 4 -4.45 -4.17 -5.05
C ILE A 4 -5.31 -3.47 -3.97
N SER A 5 -5.31 -3.95 -2.72
CA SER A 5 -6.20 -3.40 -1.68
C SER A 5 -5.51 -2.65 -0.55
N PHE A 6 -4.25 -2.20 -0.71
CA PHE A 6 -3.71 -1.13 0.14
C PHE A 6 -4.19 0.24 -0.35
N ASN A 7 -5.51 0.37 -0.39
CA ASN A 7 -6.22 1.53 -0.89
C ASN A 7 -5.93 2.76 0.00
N SER A 8 -5.68 3.86 -0.71
CA SER A 8 -6.17 5.21 -0.46
C SER A 8 -5.53 6.15 0.58
N GLY A 9 -4.55 5.74 1.40
CA GLY A 9 -3.75 6.73 2.17
C GLY A 9 -2.52 7.26 1.41
N TYR A 10 -2.01 6.45 0.50
CA TYR A 10 -0.64 6.56 -0.01
C TYR A 10 -0.53 7.30 -1.35
N ILE A 11 -1.65 7.53 -2.04
CA ILE A 11 -1.68 8.13 -3.38
C ILE A 11 -1.05 9.53 -3.37
N LEU A 12 -1.33 10.34 -2.34
CA LEU A 12 -0.82 11.71 -2.24
C LEU A 12 0.66 11.76 -1.79
N SER A 13 1.04 10.99 -0.77
CA SER A 13 2.42 10.99 -0.27
C SER A 13 3.42 10.38 -1.26
N TYR A 14 3.05 9.31 -1.98
CA TYR A 14 3.91 8.76 -3.03
C TYR A 14 4.04 9.69 -4.24
N SER A 15 2.95 10.38 -4.60
CA SER A 15 3.00 11.36 -5.69
C SER A 15 4.01 12.45 -5.39
N ASN A 16 4.01 13.02 -4.17
CA ASN A 16 5.01 14.01 -3.78
C ASN A 16 6.44 13.45 -3.82
N LEU A 17 6.68 12.25 -3.28
CA LEU A 17 8.01 11.62 -3.25
C LEU A 17 8.57 11.29 -4.63
N ILE A 18 7.72 11.10 -5.64
CA ILE A 18 8.14 10.83 -7.02
C ILE A 18 8.26 12.14 -7.81
N LEU A 19 7.31 13.06 -7.66
CA LEU A 19 7.25 14.30 -8.45
C LEU A 19 8.31 15.34 -8.04
N VAL A 20 8.71 15.38 -6.76
CA VAL A 20 9.74 16.31 -6.26
C VAL A 20 11.13 16.01 -6.87
N PRO A 21 11.66 14.78 -6.84
CA PRO A 21 13.00 14.50 -7.38
C PRO A 21 13.03 14.35 -8.91
N LEU A 22 11.98 13.82 -9.55
CA LEU A 22 11.96 13.61 -11.01
C LEU A 22 11.42 14.81 -11.80
N GLY A 23 10.75 15.74 -11.15
CA GLY A 23 10.02 16.83 -11.79
C GLY A 23 8.68 16.40 -12.39
N TRP A 24 7.82 17.37 -12.67
CA TRP A 24 6.42 17.15 -13.04
C TRP A 24 6.24 16.32 -14.33
N ARG A 25 6.99 16.67 -15.39
CA ARG A 25 6.87 15.99 -16.70
C ARG A 25 7.30 14.53 -16.65
N TRP A 26 8.45 14.25 -16.05
CA TRP A 26 8.99 12.88 -15.95
C TRP A 26 8.26 12.05 -14.90
N GLY A 27 7.84 12.65 -13.78
CA GLY A 27 7.06 11.98 -12.75
C GLY A 27 5.73 11.44 -13.29
N ILE A 28 4.98 12.27 -14.03
CA ILE A 28 3.71 11.84 -14.65
C ILE A 28 3.94 10.74 -15.69
N LEU A 29 4.95 10.91 -16.56
CA LEU A 29 5.27 9.92 -17.59
C LEU A 29 5.61 8.56 -16.96
N CYS A 30 6.48 8.54 -15.95
CA CYS A 30 6.86 7.32 -15.24
C CYS A 30 5.66 6.67 -14.54
N MET A 31 4.81 7.46 -13.88
CA MET A 31 3.60 6.93 -13.23
C MET A 31 2.66 6.26 -14.24
N PHE A 32 2.45 6.90 -15.39
CA PHE A 32 1.60 6.35 -16.44
C PHE A 32 2.16 5.05 -17.01
N LEU A 33 3.48 5.01 -17.29
CA LEU A 33 4.16 3.80 -17.78
C LEU A 33 4.08 2.65 -16.77
N ILE A 34 4.33 2.91 -15.49
CA ILE A 34 4.23 1.90 -14.42
C ILE A 34 2.79 1.42 -14.25
N ALA A 35 1.81 2.32 -14.36
CA ALA A 35 0.39 1.97 -14.29
C ALA A 35 -0.02 1.05 -15.44
N LEU A 36 0.38 1.35 -16.68
CA LEU A 36 0.12 0.49 -17.83
C LEU A 36 0.81 -0.87 -17.70
N TYR A 37 2.08 -0.90 -17.28
CA TYR A 37 2.80 -2.13 -17.01
C TYR A 37 2.10 -2.99 -15.93
N THR A 38 1.66 -2.35 -14.86
CA THR A 38 0.93 -3.01 -13.76
C THR A 38 -0.43 -3.54 -14.25
N ALA A 39 -1.16 -2.79 -15.06
CA ALA A 39 -2.42 -3.23 -15.64
C ALA A 39 -2.22 -4.45 -16.56
N TYR A 40 -1.20 -4.42 -17.40
CA TYR A 40 -0.85 -5.53 -18.29
C TYR A 40 -0.51 -6.81 -17.51
N THR A 41 0.33 -6.72 -16.48
CA THR A 41 0.69 -7.87 -15.65
C THR A 41 -0.50 -8.46 -14.89
N GLN A 42 -1.42 -7.61 -14.40
CA GLN A 42 -2.65 -8.08 -13.76
C GLN A 42 -3.60 -8.76 -14.75
N TRP A 43 -3.73 -8.22 -15.97
CA TRP A 43 -4.52 -8.83 -17.02
C TRP A 43 -3.97 -10.22 -17.39
N LEU A 44 -2.65 -10.32 -17.56
CA LEU A 44 -1.96 -11.58 -17.85
C LEU A 44 -2.16 -12.61 -16.72
N LEU A 45 -2.02 -12.18 -15.46
CA LEU A 45 -2.26 -13.04 -14.30
C LEU A 45 -3.71 -13.56 -14.27
N SER A 46 -4.68 -12.70 -14.58
CA SER A 46 -6.09 -13.10 -14.62
C SER A 46 -6.35 -14.13 -15.72
N ALA A 47 -5.73 -13.97 -16.90
CA ALA A 47 -5.86 -14.92 -17.99
C ALA A 47 -5.32 -16.31 -17.63
N PHE A 48 -4.21 -16.37 -16.87
CA PHE A 48 -3.59 -17.63 -16.44
C PHE A 48 -4.12 -18.20 -15.11
N HIS A 49 -5.22 -17.67 -14.58
CA HIS A 49 -5.77 -18.14 -13.31
C HIS A 49 -6.35 -19.56 -13.38
N PHE A 50 -6.76 -20.00 -14.57
CA PHE A 50 -7.19 -21.37 -14.87
C PHE A 50 -6.31 -22.00 -15.94
N ILE A 51 -5.56 -23.03 -15.59
CA ILE A 51 -4.77 -23.82 -16.53
C ILE A 51 -5.08 -25.29 -16.29
N ASN A 52 -5.45 -26.02 -17.36
CA ASN A 52 -5.74 -27.46 -17.31
C ASN A 52 -6.74 -27.86 -16.21
N GLY A 53 -7.79 -27.06 -16.01
CA GLY A 53 -8.82 -27.31 -14.99
C GLY A 53 -8.39 -27.08 -13.54
N GLN A 54 -7.13 -26.71 -13.29
CA GLN A 54 -6.65 -26.34 -11.95
C GLN A 54 -6.64 -24.82 -11.75
N ARG A 55 -7.12 -24.41 -10.56
CA ARG A 55 -7.21 -23.00 -10.17
C ARG A 55 -5.93 -22.56 -9.46
N PHE A 56 -5.13 -21.73 -10.11
CA PHE A 56 -3.89 -21.20 -9.53
C PHE A 56 -4.12 -19.82 -8.92
N ILE A 57 -4.39 -19.79 -7.61
CA ILE A 57 -4.66 -18.53 -6.88
C ILE A 57 -3.36 -17.74 -6.58
N ARG A 58 -2.21 -18.41 -6.55
CA ARG A 58 -0.91 -17.82 -6.16
C ARG A 58 0.07 -17.82 -7.35
N TYR A 59 0.67 -16.65 -7.63
CA TYR A 59 1.64 -16.44 -8.72
C TYR A 59 2.81 -17.44 -8.68
N ARG A 60 3.28 -17.76 -7.48
CA ARG A 60 4.35 -18.73 -7.25
C ARG A 60 4.00 -20.13 -7.76
N ASN A 61 2.76 -20.58 -7.54
CA ASN A 61 2.32 -21.90 -7.94
C ASN A 61 2.14 -21.96 -9.47
N LEU A 62 1.68 -20.87 -10.07
CA LEU A 62 1.59 -20.72 -11.53
C LEU A 62 2.98 -20.80 -12.17
N MET A 63 3.94 -20.04 -11.63
CA MET A 63 5.30 -20.01 -12.17
C MET A 63 6.00 -21.37 -12.01
N GLY A 64 5.78 -22.05 -10.89
CA GLY A 64 6.31 -23.39 -10.64
C GLY A 64 5.73 -24.47 -11.56
N TYR A 65 4.47 -24.33 -11.96
CA TYR A 65 3.80 -25.27 -12.86
C TYR A 65 4.32 -25.16 -14.30
N HIS A 66 4.50 -23.94 -14.82
CA HIS A 66 4.90 -23.75 -16.22
C HIS A 66 6.42 -23.77 -16.44
N TYR A 67 7.20 -23.17 -15.53
CA TYR A 67 8.65 -23.00 -15.69
C TYR A 67 9.49 -23.90 -14.77
N GLY A 68 8.84 -24.76 -13.98
CA GLY A 68 9.50 -25.73 -13.11
C GLY A 68 9.89 -25.20 -11.72
N ARG A 69 10.51 -26.09 -10.93
CA ARG A 69 10.72 -25.90 -9.49
C ARG A 69 11.66 -24.75 -9.12
N GLN A 70 12.60 -24.38 -10.01
CA GLN A 70 13.52 -23.27 -9.76
C GLN A 70 12.78 -21.92 -9.74
N MET A 71 11.89 -21.68 -10.70
CA MET A 71 11.13 -20.43 -10.77
C MET A 71 10.09 -20.31 -9.65
N TYR A 72 9.63 -21.43 -9.08
CA TYR A 72 8.83 -21.43 -7.85
C TYR A 72 9.59 -20.78 -6.69
N TYR A 73 10.84 -21.18 -6.45
CA TYR A 73 11.63 -20.64 -5.34
C TYR A 73 12.04 -19.19 -5.59
N VAL A 74 12.41 -18.84 -6.82
CA VAL A 74 12.75 -17.45 -7.17
C VAL A 74 11.56 -16.51 -6.94
N THR A 75 10.37 -16.88 -7.44
CA THR A 75 9.15 -16.08 -7.22
C THR A 75 8.72 -16.04 -5.75
N TRP A 76 8.96 -17.12 -4.99
CA TRP A 76 8.74 -17.14 -3.55
C TRP A 76 9.60 -16.11 -2.82
N VAL A 77 10.92 -16.10 -3.08
CA VAL A 77 11.87 -15.18 -2.45
C VAL A 77 11.54 -13.74 -2.82
N LEU A 78 11.30 -13.46 -4.11
CA LEU A 78 10.96 -12.13 -4.58
C LEU A 78 9.67 -11.60 -3.94
N GLN A 79 8.61 -12.42 -3.89
CA GLN A 79 7.35 -12.02 -3.26
C GLN A 79 7.52 -11.70 -1.77
N TYR A 80 8.30 -12.52 -1.06
CA TYR A 80 8.54 -12.30 0.35
C TYR A 80 9.37 -11.04 0.60
N LEU A 81 10.43 -10.83 -0.19
CA LEU A 81 11.27 -9.64 -0.11
C LEU A 81 10.47 -8.37 -0.42
N THR A 82 9.66 -8.37 -1.48
CA THR A 82 8.78 -7.24 -1.81
C THR A 82 7.81 -6.94 -0.68
N LEU A 83 7.23 -7.97 -0.05
CA LEU A 83 6.33 -7.78 1.08
C LEU A 83 7.04 -7.15 2.29
N VAL A 84 8.25 -7.61 2.62
CA VAL A 84 9.04 -7.07 3.73
C VAL A 84 9.41 -5.61 3.47
N VAL A 85 9.94 -5.30 2.29
CA VAL A 85 10.32 -3.93 1.91
C VAL A 85 9.12 -2.99 1.92
N ALA A 86 7.96 -3.44 1.41
CA ALA A 86 6.73 -2.67 1.45
C ALA A 86 6.28 -2.37 2.88
N ASN A 87 6.29 -3.35 3.79
CA ASN A 87 5.93 -3.15 5.20
C ASN A 87 6.87 -2.17 5.91
N ILE A 88 8.18 -2.28 5.67
CA ILE A 88 9.16 -1.32 6.21
C ILE A 88 8.87 0.10 5.69
N GLY A 89 8.60 0.24 4.39
CA GLY A 89 8.21 1.52 3.77
C GLY A 89 6.96 2.13 4.41
N PHE A 90 5.94 1.30 4.68
CA PHE A 90 4.72 1.75 5.34
C PHE A 90 4.95 2.24 6.77
N ILE A 91 5.75 1.50 7.55
CA ILE A 91 6.10 1.90 8.93
C ILE A 91 6.88 3.22 8.93
N LEU A 92 7.84 3.36 8.02
CA LEU A 92 8.66 4.57 7.92
C LEU A 92 7.81 5.80 7.56
N LEU A 93 6.88 5.64 6.60
CA LEU A 93 6.01 6.73 6.19
C LEU A 93 5.04 7.13 7.31
N ALA A 94 4.45 6.16 8.01
CA ALA A 94 3.60 6.41 9.17
C ALA A 94 4.36 7.16 10.27
N ALA A 95 5.62 6.80 10.53
CA ALA A 95 6.46 7.51 11.49
C ALA A 95 6.76 8.95 11.05
N ARG A 96 6.97 9.20 9.75
CA ARG A 96 7.19 10.55 9.21
C ARG A 96 5.93 11.41 9.28
N SER A 97 4.76 10.87 8.93
CA SER A 97 3.50 11.62 9.05
C SER A 97 3.20 11.99 10.49
N LEU A 98 3.48 11.09 11.44
CA LEU A 98 3.31 11.36 12.86
C LEU A 98 4.24 12.48 13.36
N LYS A 99 5.48 12.51 12.88
CA LYS A 99 6.42 13.62 13.16
C LYS A 99 5.91 14.94 12.59
N GLY A 100 5.41 14.96 11.36
CA GLY A 100 4.86 16.17 10.73
C GLY A 100 3.63 16.72 11.46
N ILE A 101 2.75 15.85 11.93
CA ILE A 101 1.63 16.25 12.79
C ILE A 101 2.16 16.87 14.10
N SER A 102 3.12 16.22 14.76
CA SER A 102 3.64 16.73 16.04
C SER A 102 4.36 18.08 15.93
N SER A 103 4.97 18.41 14.78
CA SER A 103 5.60 19.72 14.57
C SER A 103 4.58 20.84 14.37
N GLU A 104 3.40 20.55 13.84
CA GLU A 104 2.35 21.55 13.63
C GLU A 104 1.61 21.89 14.94
N PHE A 105 1.51 20.93 15.86
CA PHE A 105 0.85 21.09 17.17
C PHE A 105 1.80 21.52 18.30
N SER A 106 2.95 22.15 17.96
CA SER A 106 4.05 22.45 18.88
C SER A 106 3.72 23.42 20.03
N ASP A 107 2.57 24.10 19.98
CA ASP A 107 2.08 25.00 21.04
C ASP A 107 1.56 24.25 22.28
N SER A 108 1.33 22.93 22.19
CA SER A 108 0.93 22.09 23.32
C SER A 108 2.01 21.06 23.64
N PRO A 109 2.23 20.67 24.92
CA PRO A 109 3.31 19.78 25.34
C PRO A 109 3.03 18.30 24.97
N LEU A 110 2.41 18.03 23.82
CA LEU A 110 2.24 16.68 23.30
C LEU A 110 3.58 16.20 22.76
N ARG A 111 4.39 15.69 23.69
CA ARG A 111 5.68 15.04 23.43
C ARG A 111 5.49 13.99 22.34
N LEU A 112 6.31 14.03 21.29
CA LEU A 112 6.35 13.07 20.17
C LEU A 112 6.14 11.60 20.60
N GLN A 113 6.63 11.25 21.79
CA GLN A 113 6.48 9.95 22.41
C GLN A 113 5.01 9.55 22.68
N ILE A 114 4.13 10.47 23.06
CA ILE A 114 2.69 10.21 23.27
C ILE A 114 2.02 9.84 21.94
N CYS A 115 2.34 10.55 20.86
CA CYS A 115 1.87 10.20 19.52
C CYS A 115 2.32 8.79 19.10
N ILE A 116 3.58 8.44 19.39
CA ILE A 116 4.12 7.09 19.11
C ILE A 116 3.40 6.02 19.93
N VAL A 117 3.12 6.29 21.21
CA VAL A 117 2.38 5.38 22.10
C VAL A 117 0.95 5.19 21.61
N ILE A 118 0.24 6.25 21.24
CA ILE A 118 -1.13 6.17 20.70
C ILE A 118 -1.14 5.36 19.39
N ALA A 119 -0.19 5.61 18.49
CA ALA A 119 -0.05 4.84 17.26
C ALA A 119 0.25 3.36 17.55
N GLY A 120 1.16 3.08 18.48
CA GLY A 120 1.50 1.72 18.91
C GLY A 120 0.30 0.97 19.51
N VAL A 121 -0.49 1.63 20.35
CA VAL A 121 -1.74 1.08 20.89
C VAL A 121 -2.72 0.79 19.76
N ALA A 122 -2.92 1.71 18.83
CA ALA A 122 -3.81 1.51 17.68
C ALA A 122 -3.37 0.32 16.81
N PHE A 123 -2.07 0.18 16.51
CA PHE A 123 -1.55 -0.98 15.77
C PHE A 123 -1.68 -2.29 16.55
N PHE A 124 -1.46 -2.27 17.85
CA PHE A 124 -1.62 -3.44 18.71
C PHE A 124 -3.08 -3.91 18.78
N THR A 125 -4.01 -2.96 18.97
CA THR A 125 -5.45 -3.21 18.86
C THR A 125 -5.79 -3.81 17.49
N PHE A 126 -5.34 -3.19 16.41
CA PHE A 126 -5.56 -3.70 15.05
C PHE A 126 -5.05 -5.14 14.86
N ALA A 127 -3.86 -5.46 15.39
CA ALA A 127 -3.30 -6.80 15.34
C ALA A 127 -4.13 -7.84 16.13
N CYS A 128 -4.63 -7.48 17.31
CA CYS A 128 -5.47 -8.36 18.12
C CYS A 128 -6.85 -8.63 17.48
N PHE A 129 -7.42 -7.63 16.79
CA PHE A 129 -8.75 -7.73 16.20
C PHE A 129 -8.79 -8.38 14.81
N ILE A 130 -7.63 -8.65 14.17
CA ILE A 130 -7.57 -9.26 12.83
C ILE A 130 -6.89 -10.64 12.87
N PRO A 131 -7.49 -11.65 13.53
CA PRO A 131 -7.07 -13.03 13.34
C PRO A 131 -7.70 -13.66 12.08
N THR A 132 -8.73 -13.05 11.47
CA THR A 132 -9.54 -13.67 10.40
C THR A 132 -9.73 -12.80 9.15
N MET A 133 -9.68 -13.43 7.97
CA MET A 133 -9.81 -12.76 6.66
C MET A 133 -11.17 -12.09 6.43
N SER A 134 -12.22 -12.49 7.16
CA SER A 134 -13.55 -11.87 7.11
C SER A 134 -13.59 -10.50 7.79
N ALA A 135 -12.87 -10.33 8.90
CA ALA A 135 -12.75 -9.05 9.61
C ALA A 135 -12.00 -8.00 8.77
N MET A 136 -11.02 -8.44 7.98
CA MET A 136 -10.23 -7.56 7.10
C MET A 136 -11.09 -6.82 6.06
N ARG A 137 -12.20 -7.41 5.60
CA ARG A 137 -13.09 -6.78 4.61
C ARG A 137 -13.74 -5.51 5.15
N TRP A 138 -14.20 -5.52 6.40
CA TRP A 138 -14.86 -4.37 7.01
C TRP A 138 -13.88 -3.23 7.28
N TRP A 139 -12.67 -3.55 7.76
CA TRP A 139 -11.61 -2.57 7.94
C TRP A 139 -11.17 -1.91 6.62
N LEU A 140 -11.15 -2.66 5.51
CA LEU A 140 -10.86 -2.09 4.19
C LEU A 140 -11.92 -1.07 3.75
N VAL A 141 -13.20 -1.36 4.00
CA VAL A 141 -14.30 -0.45 3.67
C VAL A 141 -14.20 0.84 4.49
N VAL A 142 -13.96 0.74 5.79
CA VAL A 142 -13.79 1.91 6.66
C VAL A 142 -12.59 2.76 6.22
N SER A 143 -11.44 2.13 5.99
CA SER A 143 -10.23 2.83 5.51
C SER A 143 -10.47 3.54 4.18
N PHE A 144 -11.22 2.94 3.25
CA PHE A 144 -11.60 3.58 1.99
C PHE A 144 -12.42 4.86 2.21
N PHE A 145 -13.43 4.83 3.08
CA PHE A 145 -14.24 6.02 3.34
C PHE A 145 -13.44 7.15 4.02
N VAL A 146 -12.62 6.82 5.02
CA VAL A 146 -11.80 7.83 5.73
C VAL A 146 -10.85 8.55 4.77
N THR A 147 -10.18 7.79 3.93
CA THR A 147 -9.20 8.32 2.97
C THR A 147 -9.84 9.08 1.82
N PHE A 148 -10.98 8.60 1.31
CA PHE A 148 -11.75 9.35 0.32
C PHE A 148 -12.20 10.69 0.89
N THR A 149 -12.77 10.69 2.10
CA THR A 149 -13.18 11.92 2.80
C THR A 149 -12.00 12.89 2.97
N TYR A 150 -10.83 12.39 3.37
CA TYR A 150 -9.61 13.20 3.48
C TYR A 150 -9.21 13.86 2.14
N ILE A 151 -9.26 13.11 1.03
CA ILE A 151 -8.96 13.65 -0.31
C ILE A 151 -9.95 14.75 -0.69
N PHE A 152 -11.26 14.56 -0.43
CA PHE A 152 -12.28 15.57 -0.72
C PHE A 152 -12.07 16.85 0.08
N ILE A 153 -11.78 16.74 1.38
CA ILE A 153 -11.52 17.91 2.24
C ILE A 153 -10.28 18.66 1.73
N LEU A 154 -9.19 17.94 1.43
CA LEU A 154 -7.95 18.56 0.94
C LEU A 154 -8.18 19.28 -0.39
N LEU A 155 -8.91 18.65 -1.31
CA LEU A 155 -9.23 19.25 -2.61
C LEU A 155 -10.11 20.51 -2.44
N PHE A 156 -11.10 20.45 -1.56
CA PHE A 156 -11.96 21.61 -1.27
C PHE A 156 -11.16 22.78 -0.68
N VAL A 157 -10.29 22.51 0.30
CA VAL A 157 -9.41 23.53 0.88
C VAL A 157 -8.46 24.12 -0.16
N LEU A 158 -7.88 23.29 -1.04
CA LEU A 158 -6.98 23.75 -2.11
C LEU A 158 -7.69 24.63 -3.15
N VAL A 159 -8.96 24.36 -3.46
CA VAL A 159 -9.74 25.12 -4.46
C VAL A 159 -10.21 26.47 -3.90
N ASN A 160 -10.48 26.54 -2.59
CA ASN A 160 -10.93 27.77 -1.92
C ASN A 160 -9.79 28.68 -1.44
N ASN A 161 -8.53 28.27 -1.62
CA ASN A 161 -7.34 29.01 -1.19
C ASN A 161 -6.55 29.48 -2.41
#